data_AF-A0A939U098-F1
#
_entry.id   AF-A0A939U098-F1
#
_cell.length_a   1.000
_cell.length_b   1.000
_cell.length_c   1.000
_cell.angle_alpha   90.00
_cell.angle_beta   90.00
_cell.angle_gamma   90.00
#
_symmetry.space_group_name_H-M   'P 1'
#
loop_
_entity.id
_entity.type
_entity.pdbx_description
1 polymer ?
#
loop_
_entity_poly.entity_id
_entity_poly.type
_entity_poly.pdbx_seq_one_letter_code
_entity_poly.pdbx_strand_id
1 'polypeptide(L)'
;MFKRFINSLKNSRTARYALIAIIILMVLLCIPAAAIGIPFWVVIILMLAVGFPIIIAIGGVGAAIGIAETAVENRDSYEALEGNNPALAEIEKERGKLQLTTIIYCVAALIVGLVCMFAIHPVMLMIVLALAVLGYIFILYPKIRAFDGRFADGVVKGEVERHFENAKYDAKDGFAQEEVKAVSSIGYDSCATFDLIEADRGRTHFRSCVVRLDIEMYDSDEDTISYATRFFGELYSLQLQRSVGKTVFVNDKKFKSTLKEMTVASIDRLSDKFEVFSDDPEGARSLLTGALSDEILRFADTMKVPFSIVFHEDKLYLFVSFNGETNPFKVIISRDLNTMDLRDRLSAYLDGMSEIVAGLESIAYMIV
;
A
#
# COMPACT_ATOMS: atom_id res chain seq x y z
N MET A 1 11.56 3.62 -5.26
CA MET A 1 11.40 5.06 -4.93
C MET A 1 11.98 5.98 -6.02
N PHE A 2 13.25 5.83 -6.41
CA PHE A 2 13.92 6.65 -7.45
C PHE A 2 13.23 6.63 -8.84
N LYS A 3 12.71 5.47 -9.28
CA LYS A 3 12.00 5.32 -10.55
C LYS A 3 10.66 6.06 -10.60
N ARG A 4 9.95 6.15 -9.46
CA ARG A 4 8.70 6.94 -9.32
C ARG A 4 8.99 8.44 -9.24
N PHE A 5 10.10 8.83 -8.60
CA PHE A 5 10.60 10.21 -8.58
C PHE A 5 10.99 10.71 -9.99
N ILE A 6 11.70 9.89 -10.78
CA ILE A 6 12.02 10.20 -12.19
C ILE A 6 10.74 10.33 -13.05
N ASN A 7 9.76 9.43 -12.87
CA ASN A 7 8.50 9.52 -13.61
C ASN A 7 7.66 10.75 -13.21
N SER A 8 7.70 11.16 -11.95
CA SER A 8 7.06 12.41 -11.48
C SER A 8 7.74 13.66 -12.05
N LEU A 9 9.08 13.70 -12.09
CA LEU A 9 9.85 14.77 -12.74
C LEU A 9 9.57 14.86 -14.25
N LYS A 10 9.28 13.74 -14.90
CA LYS A 10 9.01 13.69 -16.35
C LYS A 10 7.68 14.36 -16.72
N ASN A 11 6.67 14.35 -15.85
CA ASN A 11 5.33 14.87 -16.16
C ASN A 11 5.09 16.33 -15.73
N SER A 12 5.93 16.90 -14.86
CA SER A 12 5.81 18.30 -14.44
C SER A 12 6.54 19.25 -15.41
N ARG A 13 5.82 20.21 -16.00
CA ARG A 13 6.41 21.25 -16.86
C ARG A 13 7.46 22.08 -16.10
N THR A 14 7.20 22.38 -14.84
CA THR A 14 8.11 23.11 -13.92
C THR A 14 9.39 22.31 -13.64
N ALA A 15 9.29 20.99 -13.46
CA ALA A 15 10.45 20.13 -13.29
C ALA A 15 11.33 20.07 -14.54
N ARG A 16 10.74 20.10 -15.75
CA ARG A 16 11.49 20.16 -17.02
C ARG A 16 12.24 21.48 -17.18
N TYR A 17 11.62 22.61 -16.85
CA TYR A 17 12.30 23.92 -16.90
C TYR A 17 13.41 24.03 -15.85
N ALA A 18 13.21 23.48 -14.64
CA ALA A 18 14.26 23.40 -13.62
C ALA A 18 15.43 22.53 -14.08
N LEU A 19 15.16 21.37 -14.69
CA LEU A 19 16.20 20.49 -15.24
C LEU A 19 17.00 21.17 -16.37
N ILE A 20 16.31 21.88 -17.28
CA ILE A 20 16.94 22.64 -18.37
C ILE A 20 17.79 23.79 -17.81
N ALA A 21 17.28 24.54 -16.83
CA ALA A 21 18.03 25.61 -16.17
C ALA A 21 19.29 25.06 -15.47
N ILE A 22 19.21 23.88 -14.84
CA ILE A 22 20.35 23.20 -14.22
C ILE A 22 21.36 22.75 -15.27
N ILE A 23 20.92 22.18 -16.40
CA ILE A 23 21.84 21.79 -17.49
C ILE A 23 22.54 23.04 -18.07
N ILE A 24 21.82 24.14 -18.26
CA ILE A 24 22.39 25.42 -18.74
C ILE A 24 23.40 25.97 -17.72
N LEU A 25 23.07 25.94 -16.44
CA LEU A 25 23.97 26.36 -15.36
C LEU A 25 25.21 25.44 -15.27
N MET A 26 25.05 24.13 -15.47
CA MET A 26 26.16 23.17 -15.54
C MET A 26 27.09 23.46 -16.72
N VAL A 27 26.55 23.74 -17.90
CA VAL A 27 27.35 24.09 -19.07
C VAL A 27 28.09 25.42 -18.84
N LEU A 28 27.43 26.42 -18.27
CA LEU A 28 28.03 27.73 -17.97
C LEU A 28 29.14 27.66 -16.92
N LEU A 29 29.05 26.77 -15.93
CA LEU A 29 30.07 26.59 -14.88
C LEU A 29 31.26 25.74 -15.35
N CYS A 30 31.08 24.83 -16.30
CA CYS A 30 32.16 24.01 -16.85
C CYS A 30 33.13 24.80 -17.75
N ILE A 31 32.63 25.83 -18.46
CA ILE A 31 33.43 26.65 -19.39
C ILE A 31 34.60 27.39 -18.68
N PRO A 32 34.41 28.08 -17.54
CA PRO A 32 35.51 28.73 -16.83
C PRO A 32 36.41 27.76 -16.05
N ALA A 33 35.90 26.63 -15.58
CA ALA A 33 36.69 25.66 -14.79
C ALA A 33 37.80 24.97 -15.62
N ALA A 34 37.53 24.72 -16.92
CA ALA A 34 38.52 24.20 -17.85
C ALA A 34 39.68 25.19 -18.12
N ALA A 35 39.42 26.49 -18.05
CA ALA A 35 40.43 27.53 -18.25
C ALA A 35 41.41 27.68 -17.06
N ILE A 36 41.05 27.19 -15.88
CA ILE A 36 41.83 27.33 -14.63
C ILE A 36 42.52 25.99 -14.25
N GLY A 37 42.40 24.95 -15.09
CA GLY A 37 43.06 23.65 -14.87
C GLY A 37 42.44 22.80 -13.75
N ILE A 38 41.21 23.09 -13.34
CA ILE A 38 40.52 22.29 -12.32
C ILE A 38 40.10 20.95 -12.94
N PRO A 39 40.43 19.80 -12.34
CA PRO A 39 40.04 18.50 -12.87
C PRO A 39 38.52 18.37 -12.96
N PHE A 40 38.03 17.85 -14.08
CA PHE A 40 36.59 17.72 -14.38
C PHE A 40 35.79 16.99 -13.28
N TRP A 41 36.40 16.01 -12.62
CA TRP A 41 35.76 15.28 -11.52
C TRP A 41 35.52 16.14 -10.27
N VAL A 42 36.35 17.16 -10.01
CA VAL A 42 36.15 18.12 -8.90
C VAL A 42 34.96 19.02 -9.20
N VAL A 43 34.76 19.41 -10.46
CA VAL A 43 33.59 20.18 -10.90
C VAL A 43 32.32 19.35 -10.77
N ILE A 44 32.35 18.07 -11.14
CA ILE A 44 31.22 17.16 -10.94
C ILE A 44 30.89 17.00 -9.46
N ILE A 45 31.89 16.84 -8.58
CA ILE A 45 31.67 16.74 -7.13
C ILE A 45 31.07 18.04 -6.60
N LEU A 46 31.57 19.21 -7.01
CA LEU A 46 30.99 20.50 -6.63
C LEU A 46 29.56 20.68 -7.16
N MET A 47 29.27 20.20 -8.36
CA MET A 47 27.92 20.25 -8.94
C MET A 47 26.95 19.29 -8.28
N LEU A 48 27.39 18.09 -7.89
CA LEU A 48 26.57 17.17 -7.10
C LEU A 48 26.40 17.71 -5.68
N ALA A 49 27.44 18.28 -5.09
CA ALA A 49 27.39 18.87 -3.75
C ALA A 49 26.50 20.11 -3.70
N VAL A 50 26.48 20.97 -4.73
CA VAL A 50 25.68 22.22 -4.71
C VAL A 50 24.33 22.05 -5.43
N GLY A 51 24.32 21.38 -6.58
CA GLY A 51 23.13 21.19 -7.40
C GLY A 51 22.12 20.24 -6.78
N PHE A 52 22.57 19.15 -6.13
CA PHE A 52 21.64 18.18 -5.53
C PHE A 52 20.88 18.77 -4.33
N PRO A 53 21.50 19.52 -3.39
CA PRO A 53 20.77 20.22 -2.35
C PRO A 53 19.84 21.31 -2.86
N ILE A 54 20.19 22.02 -3.95
CA ILE A 54 19.30 23.00 -4.57
C ILE A 54 18.08 22.31 -5.21
N ILE A 55 18.24 21.14 -5.83
CA ILE A 55 17.12 20.34 -6.36
C ILE A 55 16.22 19.85 -5.22
N ILE A 56 16.79 19.38 -4.11
CA ILE A 56 16.03 18.99 -2.93
C ILE A 56 15.35 20.23 -2.31
N ALA A 57 15.99 21.40 -2.32
CA ALA A 57 15.45 22.65 -1.81
C ALA A 57 14.27 23.13 -2.63
N ILE A 58 14.41 23.17 -3.96
CA ILE A 58 13.33 23.56 -4.88
C ILE A 58 12.19 22.54 -4.83
N GLY A 59 12.51 21.23 -4.75
CA GLY A 59 11.51 20.18 -4.58
C GLY A 59 10.78 20.25 -3.23
N GLY A 60 11.51 20.55 -2.15
CA GLY A 60 10.98 20.69 -0.80
C GLY A 60 10.14 21.96 -0.61
N VAL A 61 10.59 23.08 -1.17
CA VAL A 61 9.82 24.35 -1.18
C VAL A 61 8.61 24.23 -2.11
N GLY A 62 8.72 23.59 -3.27
CA GLY A 62 7.58 23.32 -4.14
C GLY A 62 6.54 22.42 -3.49
N ALA A 63 6.97 21.38 -2.75
CA ALA A 63 6.08 20.57 -1.93
C ALA A 63 5.44 21.38 -0.79
N ALA A 64 6.21 22.25 -0.12
CA ALA A 64 5.71 23.11 0.95
C ALA A 64 4.67 24.13 0.46
N ILE A 65 4.89 24.74 -0.70
CA ILE A 65 3.96 25.69 -1.34
C ILE A 65 2.70 24.97 -1.79
N GLY A 66 2.82 23.82 -2.47
CA GLY A 66 1.66 23.04 -2.90
C GLY A 66 0.77 22.65 -1.72
N ILE A 67 1.36 22.23 -0.60
CA ILE A 67 0.60 21.86 0.61
C ILE A 67 0.03 23.09 1.34
N ALA A 68 0.69 24.25 1.28
CA ALA A 68 0.17 25.50 1.84
C ALA A 68 -1.03 26.04 1.04
N GLU A 69 -0.97 25.93 -0.30
CA GLU A 69 -2.08 26.27 -1.18
C GLU A 69 -3.28 25.36 -0.92
N THR A 70 -3.08 24.05 -0.76
CA THR A 70 -4.19 23.16 -0.40
C THR A 70 -4.65 23.27 1.04
N ALA A 71 -3.82 23.72 1.99
CA ALA A 71 -4.29 24.08 3.32
C ALA A 71 -5.27 25.28 3.30
N VAL A 72 -5.09 26.22 2.36
CA VAL A 72 -6.00 27.35 2.16
C VAL A 72 -7.26 26.91 1.41
N GLU A 73 -7.12 26.09 0.36
CA GLU A 73 -8.24 25.58 -0.45
C GLU A 73 -9.15 24.63 0.34
N ASN A 74 -8.60 23.85 1.27
CA ASN A 74 -9.39 22.94 2.09
C ASN A 74 -10.22 23.63 3.18
N ARG A 75 -10.01 24.93 3.47
CA ARG A 75 -10.69 25.65 4.57
C ARG A 75 -12.21 25.57 4.48
N ASP A 76 -12.77 25.74 3.29
CA ASP A 76 -14.23 25.67 3.08
C ASP A 76 -14.76 24.23 3.26
N SER A 77 -13.93 23.22 2.95
CA SER A 77 -14.26 21.81 3.21
C SER A 77 -14.23 21.46 4.70
N TYR A 78 -13.33 22.06 5.48
CA TYR A 78 -13.29 21.91 6.93
C TYR A 78 -14.57 22.44 7.59
N GLU A 79 -15.00 23.65 7.21
CA GLU A 79 -16.20 24.27 7.78
C GLU A 79 -17.48 23.45 7.45
N ALA A 80 -17.54 22.83 6.27
CA ALA A 80 -18.62 21.90 5.90
C ALA A 80 -18.56 20.54 6.64
N LEU A 81 -17.35 20.07 7.01
CA LEU A 81 -17.14 18.82 7.76
C LEU A 81 -17.50 18.98 9.25
N GLU A 82 -17.16 20.12 9.84
CA GLU A 82 -17.40 20.41 11.27
C GLU A 82 -18.90 20.38 11.63
N GLY A 83 -19.77 20.74 10.68
CA GLY A 83 -21.23 20.66 10.84
C GLY A 83 -21.84 19.25 10.70
N ASN A 84 -21.19 18.34 9.96
CA ASN A 84 -21.78 17.04 9.59
C ASN A 84 -21.15 15.84 10.32
N ASN A 85 -19.84 15.87 10.59
CA ASN A 85 -19.15 14.78 11.28
C ASN A 85 -17.95 15.34 12.10
N PRO A 86 -18.17 15.69 13.38
CA PRO A 86 -17.16 16.35 14.20
C PRO A 86 -15.92 15.48 14.44
N ALA A 87 -16.06 14.15 14.47
CA ALA A 87 -14.92 13.23 14.62
C ALA A 87 -14.00 13.25 13.38
N LEU A 88 -14.58 13.31 12.18
CA LEU A 88 -13.82 13.41 10.94
C LEU A 88 -13.12 14.78 10.82
N ALA A 89 -13.78 15.85 11.25
CA ALA A 89 -13.21 17.20 11.27
C ALA A 89 -12.01 17.32 12.25
N GLU A 90 -12.10 16.69 13.43
CA GLU A 90 -10.99 16.66 14.39
C GLU A 90 -9.77 15.94 13.82
N ILE A 91 -9.97 14.78 13.19
CA ILE A 91 -8.91 13.99 12.56
C ILE A 91 -8.27 14.75 11.40
N GLU A 92 -9.07 15.44 10.58
CA GLU A 92 -8.52 16.24 9.49
C GLU A 92 -7.64 17.40 10.01
N LYS A 93 -8.09 18.06 11.08
CA LYS A 93 -7.31 19.13 11.74
C LYS A 93 -5.98 18.61 12.29
N GLU A 94 -5.97 17.42 12.87
CA GLU A 94 -4.74 16.77 13.31
C GLU A 94 -3.81 16.44 12.13
N ARG A 95 -4.38 15.93 11.03
CA ARG A 95 -3.62 15.64 9.81
C ARG A 95 -2.94 16.89 9.26
N GLY A 96 -3.68 17.99 9.12
CA GLY A 96 -3.14 19.26 8.64
C GLY A 96 -2.02 19.80 9.53
N LYS A 97 -2.17 19.70 10.86
CA LYS A 97 -1.09 20.05 11.82
C LYS A 97 0.15 19.17 11.63
N LEU A 98 -0.04 17.87 11.41
CA LEU A 98 1.06 16.94 11.26
C LEU A 98 1.78 17.11 9.91
N GLN A 99 1.03 17.37 8.83
CA GLN A 99 1.56 17.77 7.53
C GLN A 99 2.40 19.04 7.64
N LEU A 100 1.85 20.10 8.25
CA LEU A 100 2.57 21.35 8.45
C LEU A 100 3.84 21.16 9.29
N THR A 101 3.75 20.39 10.38
CA THR A 101 4.92 20.07 11.23
C THR A 101 6.00 19.33 10.43
N THR A 102 5.60 18.37 9.58
CA THR A 102 6.50 17.62 8.70
C THR A 102 7.20 18.54 7.70
N ILE A 103 6.46 19.48 7.11
CA ILE A 103 7.00 20.45 6.15
C ILE A 103 8.00 21.38 6.82
N ILE A 104 7.63 21.98 7.94
CA ILE A 104 8.52 22.89 8.70
C ILE A 104 9.80 22.15 9.08
N TYR A 105 9.68 20.89 9.54
CA TYR A 105 10.82 20.06 9.86
C TYR A 105 11.74 19.83 8.65
N CYS A 106 11.19 19.42 7.50
CA CYS A 106 11.96 19.20 6.28
C CYS A 106 12.65 20.48 5.77
N VAL A 107 11.94 21.61 5.78
CA VAL A 107 12.48 22.91 5.34
C VAL A 107 13.58 23.38 6.30
N ALA A 108 13.38 23.26 7.61
CA ALA A 108 14.39 23.62 8.60
C ALA A 108 15.66 22.75 8.46
N ALA A 109 15.49 21.42 8.34
CA ALA A 109 16.61 20.50 8.14
C ALA A 109 17.40 20.83 6.87
N LEU A 110 16.70 21.19 5.80
CA LEU A 110 17.31 21.60 4.54
C LEU A 110 18.08 22.92 4.66
N ILE A 111 17.50 23.95 5.27
CA ILE A 111 18.17 25.25 5.47
C ILE A 111 19.43 25.06 6.30
N VAL A 112 19.35 24.32 7.42
CA VAL A 112 20.51 24.03 8.27
C VAL A 112 21.56 23.24 7.49
N GLY A 113 21.15 22.24 6.70
CA GLY A 113 22.05 21.48 5.84
C GLY A 113 22.80 22.35 4.83
N LEU A 114 22.09 23.26 4.14
CA LEU A 114 22.69 24.21 3.20
C LEU A 114 23.68 25.15 3.90
N VAL A 115 23.31 25.71 5.05
CA VAL A 115 24.19 26.59 5.83
C VAL A 115 25.47 25.85 6.23
N CYS A 116 25.35 24.62 6.77
CA CYS A 116 26.51 23.82 7.17
C CYS A 116 27.41 23.43 5.98
N MET A 117 26.83 23.19 4.81
CA MET A 117 27.56 22.90 3.58
C MET A 117 28.40 24.09 3.09
N PHE A 118 27.83 25.30 3.10
CA PHE A 118 28.52 26.50 2.60
C PHE A 118 29.44 27.16 3.65
N ALA A 119 29.11 27.07 4.94
CA ALA A 119 29.80 27.82 5.99
C ALA A 119 30.91 27.04 6.71
N ILE A 120 30.86 25.70 6.74
CA ILE A 120 31.74 24.91 7.63
C ILE A 120 32.53 23.85 6.87
N HIS A 121 31.91 22.72 6.50
CA HIS A 121 32.58 21.61 5.82
C HIS A 121 31.56 20.55 5.36
N PRO A 122 31.78 19.84 4.24
CA PRO A 122 30.90 18.75 3.78
C PRO A 122 30.65 17.64 4.81
N VAL A 123 31.58 17.42 5.75
CA VAL A 123 31.43 16.43 6.83
C VAL A 123 30.32 16.84 7.82
N MET A 124 30.11 18.15 8.05
CA MET A 124 29.04 18.65 8.91
C MET A 124 27.66 18.41 8.31
N LEU A 125 27.54 18.37 6.97
CA LEU A 125 26.29 18.01 6.30
C LEU A 125 25.84 16.59 6.68
N MET A 126 26.78 15.63 6.75
CA MET A 126 26.46 14.25 7.14
C MET A 126 25.96 14.17 8.59
N ILE A 127 26.53 14.98 9.49
CA ILE A 127 26.09 15.07 10.89
C ILE A 127 24.68 15.67 10.97
N VAL A 128 24.41 16.74 10.23
CA VAL A 128 23.08 17.36 10.17
C VAL A 128 22.03 16.40 9.61
N LEU A 129 22.36 15.65 8.54
CA LEU A 129 21.47 14.64 7.98
C LEU A 129 21.20 13.51 8.98
N ALA A 130 22.23 13.02 9.69
CA ALA A 130 22.05 12.02 10.73
C ALA A 130 21.12 12.52 11.86
N LEU A 131 21.31 13.76 12.32
CA LEU A 131 20.43 14.39 13.31
C LEU A 131 19.00 14.59 12.78
N ALA A 132 18.84 14.93 11.50
CA ALA A 132 17.53 15.06 10.87
C ALA A 132 16.81 13.70 10.76
N VAL A 133 17.53 12.61 10.51
CA VAL A 133 16.95 11.26 10.54
C VAL A 133 16.56 10.87 11.96
N LEU A 134 17.41 11.14 12.96
CA LEU A 134 17.11 10.86 14.37
C LEU A 134 15.88 11.65 14.84
N GLY A 135 15.80 12.95 14.54
CA GLY A 135 14.64 13.75 14.88
C GLY A 135 13.36 13.27 14.19
N TYR A 136 13.43 12.78 12.95
CA TYR A 136 12.30 12.14 12.29
C TYR A 136 11.83 10.90 13.06
N ILE A 137 12.76 10.01 13.42
CA ILE A 137 12.47 8.75 14.12
C ILE A 137 11.90 9.00 15.53
N PHE A 138 12.45 9.95 16.28
CA PHE A 138 12.08 10.16 17.68
C PHE A 138 10.92 11.15 17.88
N ILE A 139 10.71 12.09 16.96
CA ILE A 139 9.71 13.17 17.12
C ILE A 139 8.52 12.96 16.20
N LEU A 140 8.77 12.74 14.90
CA LEU A 140 7.72 12.76 13.90
C LEU A 140 7.06 11.39 13.71
N TYR A 141 7.85 10.33 13.62
CA TYR A 141 7.36 8.97 13.43
C TYR A 141 6.36 8.51 14.51
N PRO A 142 6.57 8.75 15.83
CA PRO A 142 5.60 8.38 16.85
C PRO A 142 4.27 9.14 16.71
N LYS A 143 4.31 10.41 16.27
CA LYS A 143 3.10 11.21 16.02
C LYS A 143 2.32 10.70 14.82
N ILE A 144 3.02 10.32 13.74
CA ILE A 144 2.44 9.67 12.57
C ILE A 144 1.76 8.36 12.97
N ARG A 145 2.46 7.50 13.71
CA ARG A 145 1.91 6.23 14.17
C ARG A 145 0.68 6.40 15.09
N ALA A 146 0.71 7.39 15.97
CA ALA A 146 -0.42 7.71 16.83
C ALA A 146 -1.62 8.24 16.05
N PHE A 147 -1.37 9.02 14.99
CA PHE A 147 -2.41 9.48 14.07
C PHE A 147 -3.07 8.31 13.33
N ASP A 148 -2.27 7.39 12.77
CA ASP A 148 -2.80 6.20 12.07
C ASP A 148 -3.74 5.39 12.97
N GLY A 149 -3.37 5.19 14.24
CA GLY A 149 -4.22 4.50 15.21
C GLY A 149 -5.55 5.24 15.47
N ARG A 150 -5.50 6.56 15.69
CA ARG A 150 -6.73 7.36 15.89
C ARG A 150 -7.60 7.42 14.65
N PHE A 151 -7.00 7.44 13.46
CA PHE A 151 -7.73 7.39 12.19
C PHE A 151 -8.48 6.06 12.04
N ALA A 152 -7.80 4.94 12.32
CA ALA A 152 -8.40 3.63 12.27
C ALA A 152 -9.57 3.50 13.28
N ASP A 153 -9.36 3.90 14.53
CA ASP A 153 -10.38 3.81 15.58
C ASP A 153 -11.54 4.80 15.39
N GLY A 154 -11.27 6.00 14.87
CA GLY A 154 -12.23 7.10 14.80
C GLY A 154 -13.02 7.18 13.48
N VAL A 155 -12.41 6.78 12.36
CA VAL A 155 -13.04 6.88 11.03
C VAL A 155 -13.29 5.50 10.44
N VAL A 156 -12.26 4.66 10.32
CA VAL A 156 -12.40 3.36 9.63
C VAL A 156 -13.41 2.49 10.35
N LYS A 157 -13.26 2.34 11.66
CA LYS A 157 -14.21 1.61 12.50
C LYS A 157 -15.64 2.10 12.31
N GLY A 158 -15.85 3.40 12.40
CA GLY A 158 -17.17 4.01 12.28
C GLY A 158 -17.80 3.82 10.91
N GLU A 159 -17.03 3.88 9.83
CA GLU A 159 -17.55 3.63 8.48
C GLU A 159 -17.81 2.13 8.23
N VAL A 160 -16.96 1.23 8.72
CA VAL A 160 -17.19 -0.23 8.64
C VAL A 160 -18.47 -0.63 9.38
N GLU A 161 -18.66 -0.14 10.62
CA GLU A 161 -19.85 -0.40 11.45
C GLU A 161 -21.13 0.23 10.88
N ARG A 162 -21.02 1.25 10.04
CA ARG A 162 -22.15 1.81 9.29
C ARG A 162 -22.48 1.02 8.03
N HIS A 163 -21.49 0.39 7.42
CA HIS A 163 -21.61 -0.25 6.12
C HIS A 163 -22.09 -1.69 6.21
N PHE A 164 -21.66 -2.43 7.24
CA PHE A 164 -22.00 -3.83 7.44
C PHE A 164 -22.78 -4.06 8.74
N GLU A 165 -23.62 -5.10 8.75
CA GLU A 165 -24.37 -5.50 9.93
C GLU A 165 -23.47 -6.27 10.91
N ASN A 166 -23.68 -6.09 12.22
CA ASN A 166 -22.89 -6.73 13.28
C ASN A 166 -21.36 -6.60 13.11
N ALA A 167 -20.91 -5.52 12.47
CA ALA A 167 -19.51 -5.37 12.12
C ALA A 167 -18.62 -5.12 13.34
N LYS A 168 -17.43 -5.67 13.31
CA LYS A 168 -16.32 -5.38 14.21
C LYS A 168 -15.09 -5.11 13.38
N TYR A 169 -14.37 -4.05 13.72
CA TYR A 169 -13.11 -3.70 13.10
C TYR A 169 -12.00 -3.60 14.15
N ASP A 170 -10.86 -4.24 13.87
CA ASP A 170 -9.63 -4.15 14.64
C ASP A 170 -8.42 -3.92 13.72
N ALA A 171 -7.78 -2.77 13.87
CA ALA A 171 -6.64 -2.35 13.04
C ALA A 171 -5.38 -3.21 13.25
N LYS A 172 -5.26 -3.89 14.40
CA LYS A 172 -4.06 -4.64 14.80
C LYS A 172 -4.23 -6.15 14.70
N ASP A 173 -5.47 -6.62 14.66
CA ASP A 173 -5.78 -8.04 14.55
C ASP A 173 -5.88 -8.48 13.08
N GLY A 174 -5.92 -9.78 12.86
CA GLY A 174 -5.99 -10.39 11.54
C GLY A 174 -6.17 -11.90 11.62
N PHE A 175 -6.10 -12.59 10.48
CA PHE A 175 -6.02 -14.05 10.48
C PHE A 175 -4.74 -14.53 11.18
N ALA A 176 -4.86 -15.62 11.94
CA ALA A 176 -3.72 -16.27 12.57
C ALA A 176 -2.75 -16.78 11.49
N GLN A 177 -1.44 -16.75 11.79
CA GLN A 177 -0.42 -17.16 10.82
C GLN A 177 -0.60 -18.62 10.39
N GLU A 178 -1.02 -19.50 11.29
CA GLU A 178 -1.30 -20.91 11.00
C GLU A 178 -2.48 -21.06 10.04
N GLU A 179 -3.54 -20.25 10.23
CA GLU A 179 -4.70 -20.22 9.35
C GLU A 179 -4.28 -19.77 7.94
N VAL A 180 -3.51 -18.67 7.83
CA VAL A 180 -2.97 -18.19 6.55
C VAL A 180 -2.06 -19.25 5.91
N LYS A 181 -1.23 -19.95 6.69
CA LYS A 181 -0.34 -21.01 6.19
C LYS A 181 -1.12 -22.19 5.61
N ALA A 182 -2.21 -22.59 6.24
CA ALA A 182 -3.04 -23.71 5.78
C ALA A 182 -3.70 -23.43 4.42
N VAL A 183 -4.01 -22.15 4.14
CA VAL A 183 -4.80 -21.75 2.97
C VAL A 183 -4.03 -20.94 1.94
N SER A 184 -2.74 -20.65 2.15
CA SER A 184 -1.95 -19.89 1.18
C SER A 184 -1.41 -20.78 0.07
N SER A 185 -1.67 -20.39 -1.18
CA SER A 185 -1.01 -20.95 -2.36
C SER A 185 0.37 -20.32 -2.65
N ILE A 186 0.82 -19.39 -1.81
CA ILE A 186 2.04 -18.62 -1.99
C ILE A 186 3.03 -19.00 -0.90
N GLY A 187 4.24 -19.40 -1.27
CA GLY A 187 5.32 -19.67 -0.35
C GLY A 187 5.89 -18.38 0.21
N TYR A 188 6.01 -18.31 1.53
CA TYR A 188 6.49 -17.14 2.26
C TYR A 188 7.29 -17.57 3.50
N ASP A 189 8.17 -16.69 3.94
CA ASP A 189 8.99 -16.87 5.15
C ASP A 189 8.40 -16.07 6.32
N SER A 190 7.78 -14.93 6.01
CA SER A 190 7.11 -14.08 6.99
C SER A 190 5.71 -13.68 6.55
N CYS A 191 4.78 -13.63 7.51
CA CYS A 191 3.39 -13.25 7.31
C CYS A 191 3.03 -12.15 8.31
N ALA A 192 2.39 -11.09 7.82
CA ALA A 192 1.77 -10.07 8.64
C ALA A 192 0.33 -9.88 8.20
N THR A 193 -0.58 -9.90 9.17
CA THR A 193 -2.01 -9.64 9.00
C THR A 193 -2.41 -8.42 9.82
N PHE A 194 -3.35 -7.63 9.32
CA PHE A 194 -3.85 -6.41 9.98
C PHE A 194 -5.20 -5.98 9.38
N ASP A 195 -5.87 -5.03 10.03
CA ASP A 195 -7.18 -4.50 9.61
C ASP A 195 -8.25 -5.59 9.50
N LEU A 196 -8.45 -6.37 10.57
CA LEU A 196 -9.50 -7.38 10.65
C LEU A 196 -10.88 -6.72 10.65
N ILE A 197 -11.74 -7.19 9.76
CA ILE A 197 -13.16 -6.91 9.70
C ILE A 197 -13.90 -8.22 9.89
N GLU A 198 -14.78 -8.29 10.88
CA GLU A 198 -15.75 -9.38 11.04
C GLU A 198 -17.14 -8.80 10.95
N ALA A 199 -17.96 -9.24 10.00
CA ALA A 199 -19.27 -8.64 9.80
C ALA A 199 -20.24 -9.61 9.12
N ASP A 200 -21.51 -9.20 9.11
CA ASP A 200 -22.58 -9.90 8.42
C ASP A 200 -22.99 -9.13 7.16
N ARG A 201 -23.23 -9.89 6.09
CA ARG A 201 -23.90 -9.42 4.89
C ARG A 201 -25.13 -10.29 4.64
N GLY A 202 -26.30 -9.75 4.97
CA GLY A 202 -27.55 -10.52 4.90
C GLY A 202 -27.54 -11.69 5.89
N ARG A 203 -27.36 -12.92 5.40
CA ARG A 203 -27.29 -14.13 6.24
C ARG A 203 -25.90 -14.72 6.37
N THR A 204 -24.92 -14.09 5.74
CA THR A 204 -23.57 -14.63 5.61
C THR A 204 -22.63 -13.85 6.50
N HIS A 205 -22.05 -14.54 7.47
CA HIS A 205 -20.95 -14.01 8.28
C HIS A 205 -19.65 -14.15 7.52
N PHE A 206 -18.86 -13.08 7.45
CA PHE A 206 -17.56 -13.08 6.79
C PHE A 206 -16.50 -12.41 7.67
N ARG A 207 -15.25 -12.82 7.47
CA ARG A 207 -14.07 -12.16 8.01
C ARG A 207 -13.19 -11.70 6.86
N SER A 208 -12.58 -10.55 6.97
CA SER A 208 -11.60 -10.02 6.02
C SER A 208 -10.43 -9.39 6.75
N CYS A 209 -9.21 -9.53 6.24
CA CYS A 209 -8.10 -8.70 6.69
C CYS A 209 -7.08 -8.48 5.58
N VAL A 210 -6.26 -7.45 5.73
CA VAL A 210 -5.11 -7.24 4.85
C VAL A 210 -4.01 -8.24 5.20
N VAL A 211 -3.41 -8.85 4.19
CA VAL A 211 -2.34 -9.84 4.33
C VAL A 211 -1.11 -9.40 3.52
N ARG A 212 0.04 -9.46 4.18
CA ARG A 212 1.36 -9.27 3.57
C ARG A 212 2.20 -10.52 3.76
N LEU A 213 2.66 -11.09 2.65
CA LEU A 213 3.53 -12.26 2.63
C LEU A 213 4.89 -11.85 2.04
N ASP A 214 5.93 -12.01 2.85
CA ASP A 214 7.30 -11.67 2.50
C ASP A 214 8.16 -12.94 2.36
N ILE A 215 9.13 -12.89 1.45
CA ILE A 215 10.19 -13.89 1.30
C ILE A 215 11.54 -13.28 1.67
N GLU A 216 12.39 -14.08 2.30
CA GLU A 216 13.77 -13.75 2.54
C GLU A 216 14.56 -13.77 1.23
N MET A 217 15.36 -12.75 1.03
CA MET A 217 16.34 -12.63 -0.05
C MET A 217 17.72 -12.57 0.60
N TYR A 218 18.51 -13.59 0.28
CA TYR A 218 19.93 -13.66 0.61
C TYR A 218 20.70 -12.90 -0.47
N ASP A 219 21.43 -11.85 -0.06
CA ASP A 219 22.42 -11.26 -0.95
C ASP A 219 23.63 -12.20 -1.07
N SER A 220 24.30 -12.19 -2.21
CA SER A 220 25.38 -13.11 -2.59
C SER A 220 26.59 -13.14 -1.65
N ASP A 221 26.66 -12.20 -0.70
CA ASP A 221 27.71 -12.08 0.33
C ASP A 221 27.25 -12.54 1.74
N GLU A 222 26.21 -13.39 1.81
CA GLU A 222 25.73 -14.21 2.95
C GLU A 222 25.40 -13.54 4.31
N ASP A 223 25.71 -12.26 4.54
CA ASP A 223 25.56 -11.63 5.87
C ASP A 223 24.37 -10.65 6.00
N THR A 224 23.55 -10.45 4.96
CA THR A 224 22.38 -9.55 5.04
C THR A 224 21.11 -10.23 4.52
N ILE A 225 20.16 -10.47 5.44
CA ILE A 225 18.80 -10.91 5.10
C ILE A 225 17.98 -9.67 4.75
N SER A 226 17.49 -9.62 3.52
CA SER A 226 16.50 -8.63 3.10
C SER A 226 15.15 -9.31 2.85
N TYR A 227 14.04 -8.57 2.96
CA TYR A 227 12.71 -9.12 2.74
C TYR A 227 12.10 -8.51 1.50
N ALA A 228 11.52 -9.35 0.64
CA ALA A 228 10.75 -8.91 -0.51
C ALA A 228 9.32 -9.38 -0.41
N THR A 229 8.40 -8.45 -0.65
CA THR A 229 6.97 -8.73 -0.60
C THR A 229 6.55 -9.50 -1.84
N ARG A 230 6.11 -10.74 -1.61
CA ARG A 230 5.61 -11.64 -2.66
C ARG A 230 4.13 -11.46 -2.90
N PHE A 231 3.37 -11.15 -1.85
CA PHE A 231 1.96 -10.85 -1.93
C PHE A 231 1.58 -9.74 -0.96
N PHE A 232 0.73 -8.83 -1.46
CA PHE A 232 0.10 -7.80 -0.67
C PHE A 232 -1.32 -7.60 -1.17
N GLY A 233 -2.28 -7.83 -0.30
CA GLY A 233 -3.68 -7.91 -0.70
C GLY A 233 -4.59 -8.16 0.49
N GLU A 234 -5.78 -8.63 0.20
CA GLU A 234 -6.80 -8.93 1.20
C GLU A 234 -7.14 -10.42 1.19
N LEU A 235 -7.39 -10.96 2.37
CA LEU A 235 -7.86 -12.32 2.58
C LEU A 235 -9.28 -12.25 3.15
N TYR A 236 -10.22 -12.89 2.47
CA TYR A 236 -11.58 -13.09 2.96
C TYR A 236 -11.76 -14.53 3.41
N SER A 237 -12.61 -14.76 4.42
CA SER A 237 -13.10 -16.08 4.79
C SER A 237 -14.61 -16.06 5.00
N LEU A 238 -15.31 -17.03 4.45
CA LEU A 238 -16.73 -17.29 4.67
C LEU A 238 -16.92 -18.72 5.16
N GLN A 239 -17.91 -18.92 6.02
CA GLN A 239 -18.32 -20.25 6.47
C GLN A 239 -19.12 -20.95 5.36
N LEU A 240 -18.74 -22.18 5.03
CA LEU A 240 -19.50 -23.07 4.15
C LEU A 240 -20.60 -23.78 4.93
N GLN A 241 -21.68 -24.15 4.24
CA GLN A 241 -22.77 -24.95 4.84
C GLN A 241 -22.35 -26.40 5.09
N ARG A 242 -21.36 -26.90 4.32
CA ARG A 242 -20.80 -28.24 4.45
C ARG A 242 -19.29 -28.18 4.41
N SER A 243 -18.67 -29.06 5.19
CA SER A 243 -17.23 -29.26 5.14
C SER A 243 -16.83 -29.96 3.85
N VAL A 244 -15.88 -29.37 3.14
CA VAL A 244 -15.13 -30.02 2.08
C VAL A 244 -14.07 -30.93 2.71
N GLY A 245 -14.08 -32.20 2.32
CA GLY A 245 -13.15 -33.19 2.91
C GLY A 245 -11.68 -32.99 2.51
N LYS A 246 -11.40 -32.09 1.56
CA LYS A 246 -10.09 -31.89 0.92
C LYS A 246 -9.86 -30.44 0.54
N THR A 247 -8.59 -30.03 0.49
CA THR A 247 -8.24 -28.63 0.20
C THR A 247 -8.10 -28.43 -1.29
N VAL A 248 -8.93 -27.55 -1.84
CA VAL A 248 -8.96 -27.27 -3.27
C VAL A 248 -8.63 -25.81 -3.50
N PHE A 249 -7.54 -25.55 -4.23
CA PHE A 249 -7.12 -24.22 -4.64
C PHE A 249 -7.54 -23.98 -6.09
N VAL A 250 -8.19 -22.85 -6.36
CA VAL A 250 -8.53 -22.36 -7.69
C VAL A 250 -7.83 -21.03 -7.88
N ASN A 251 -6.68 -21.05 -8.56
CA ASN A 251 -5.79 -19.91 -8.69
C ASN A 251 -5.94 -19.28 -10.07
N ASP A 252 -6.18 -17.98 -10.17
CA ASP A 252 -6.06 -17.29 -11.46
C ASP A 252 -4.63 -17.49 -11.99
N LYS A 253 -4.46 -17.80 -13.27
CA LYS A 253 -3.11 -18.01 -13.85
C LYS A 253 -2.18 -16.80 -13.71
N LYS A 254 -2.75 -15.60 -13.56
CA LYS A 254 -2.00 -14.36 -13.29
C LYS A 254 -1.63 -14.22 -11.81
N PHE A 255 -2.25 -14.99 -10.93
CA PHE A 255 -1.91 -15.09 -9.52
C PHE A 255 -0.66 -15.95 -9.35
N LYS A 256 0.39 -15.38 -8.75
CA LYS A 256 1.71 -16.03 -8.64
C LYS A 256 1.72 -17.08 -7.53
N SER A 257 1.07 -18.22 -7.76
CA SER A 257 1.12 -19.40 -6.90
C SER A 257 2.52 -20.04 -6.91
N THR A 258 2.88 -20.72 -5.82
CA THR A 258 4.08 -21.55 -5.70
C THR A 258 3.78 -22.99 -5.33
N LEU A 259 2.52 -23.42 -5.43
CA LEU A 259 2.10 -24.80 -5.18
C LEU A 259 2.65 -25.72 -6.27
N LYS A 260 3.93 -26.08 -6.19
CA LYS A 260 4.59 -26.99 -7.14
C LYS A 260 4.41 -28.47 -6.78
N GLU A 261 4.05 -28.76 -5.54
CA GLU A 261 3.98 -30.12 -4.99
C GLU A 261 2.57 -30.73 -5.01
N MET A 262 1.54 -29.92 -5.29
CA MET A 262 0.16 -30.39 -5.37
C MET A 262 -0.17 -30.87 -6.78
N THR A 263 -1.06 -31.87 -6.87
CA THR A 263 -1.48 -32.40 -8.16
C THR A 263 -2.43 -31.42 -8.84
N VAL A 264 -2.16 -31.11 -10.10
CA VAL A 264 -3.04 -30.26 -10.91
C VAL A 264 -4.28 -31.06 -11.30
N ALA A 265 -5.44 -30.64 -10.85
CA ALA A 265 -6.71 -31.20 -11.29
C ALA A 265 -7.09 -30.57 -12.64
N SER A 266 -7.04 -31.33 -13.72
CA SER A 266 -7.54 -30.83 -15.02
C SER A 266 -9.06 -30.68 -14.96
N ILE A 267 -9.51 -29.43 -15.03
CA ILE A 267 -10.92 -29.06 -15.15
C ILE A 267 -11.06 -28.18 -16.39
N ASP A 268 -11.45 -28.80 -17.50
CA ASP A 268 -11.47 -28.19 -18.84
C ASP A 268 -12.23 -26.85 -18.88
N ARG A 269 -13.23 -26.70 -18.01
CA ARG A 269 -14.05 -25.47 -17.95
C ARG A 269 -13.33 -24.29 -17.31
N LEU A 270 -12.42 -24.55 -16.38
CA LEU A 270 -11.65 -23.53 -15.66
C LEU A 270 -10.24 -23.34 -16.25
N SER A 271 -9.75 -24.32 -17.03
CA SER A 271 -8.36 -24.42 -17.46
C SER A 271 -7.87 -23.25 -18.29
N ASP A 272 -8.73 -22.43 -18.88
CA ASP A 272 -8.31 -21.25 -19.66
C ASP A 272 -7.79 -20.13 -18.75
N LYS A 273 -8.52 -19.84 -17.66
CA LYS A 273 -8.27 -18.69 -16.77
C LYS A 273 -7.63 -19.09 -15.43
N PHE A 274 -7.85 -20.32 -14.99
CA PHE A 274 -7.45 -20.81 -13.68
C PHE A 274 -6.56 -22.06 -13.77
N GLU A 275 -5.79 -22.27 -12.72
CA GLU A 275 -5.11 -23.51 -12.39
C GLU A 275 -5.70 -24.05 -11.08
N VAL A 276 -6.07 -25.33 -11.08
CA VAL A 276 -6.68 -25.99 -9.93
C VAL A 276 -5.69 -26.95 -9.30
N PHE A 277 -5.43 -26.78 -8.01
CA PHE A 277 -4.52 -27.63 -7.23
C PHE A 277 -5.29 -28.32 -6.10
N SER A 278 -5.04 -29.62 -5.91
CA SER A 278 -5.66 -30.41 -4.84
C SER A 278 -4.75 -31.56 -4.42
N ASP A 279 -4.85 -31.98 -3.15
CA ASP A 279 -4.28 -33.25 -2.67
C ASP A 279 -5.11 -34.45 -3.15
N ASP A 280 -6.36 -34.21 -3.54
CA ASP A 280 -7.28 -35.17 -4.15
C ASP A 280 -7.90 -34.59 -5.44
N PRO A 281 -7.34 -34.90 -6.62
CA PRO A 281 -7.85 -34.42 -7.90
C PRO A 281 -9.28 -34.88 -8.21
N GLU A 282 -9.67 -36.08 -7.80
CA GLU A 282 -11.02 -36.59 -8.05
C GLU A 282 -12.03 -35.88 -7.15
N GLY A 283 -11.68 -35.68 -5.87
CA GLY A 283 -12.43 -34.84 -4.94
C GLY A 283 -12.62 -33.42 -5.48
N ALA A 284 -11.56 -32.80 -6.02
CA ALA A 284 -11.63 -31.48 -6.62
C ALA A 284 -12.57 -31.41 -7.83
N ARG A 285 -12.56 -32.43 -8.71
CA ARG A 285 -13.52 -32.53 -9.83
C ARG A 285 -14.95 -32.71 -9.37
N SER A 286 -15.17 -33.47 -8.30
CA SER A 286 -16.51 -33.67 -7.74
C SER A 286 -17.07 -32.39 -7.11
N LEU A 287 -16.21 -31.60 -6.46
CA LEU A 287 -16.56 -30.31 -5.87
C LEU A 287 -16.84 -29.25 -6.96
N LEU A 288 -15.92 -29.11 -7.91
CA LEU A 288 -15.94 -28.10 -8.97
C LEU A 288 -16.84 -28.52 -10.13
N THR A 289 -18.12 -28.70 -9.82
CA THR A 289 -19.17 -28.98 -10.80
C THR A 289 -19.24 -27.91 -11.90
N GLY A 290 -19.93 -28.20 -13.00
CA GLY A 290 -20.12 -27.25 -14.10
C GLY A 290 -20.75 -25.93 -13.63
N ALA A 291 -21.74 -26.00 -12.74
CA ALA A 291 -22.43 -24.83 -12.19
C ALA A 291 -21.51 -23.98 -11.29
N LEU A 292 -20.75 -24.62 -10.40
CA LEU A 292 -19.79 -23.93 -9.53
C LEU A 292 -18.66 -23.29 -10.36
N SER A 293 -18.16 -24.00 -11.37
CA SER A 293 -17.16 -23.48 -12.30
C SER A 293 -17.65 -22.25 -13.05
N ASP A 294 -18.91 -22.26 -13.51
CA ASP A 294 -19.54 -21.10 -14.17
C ASP A 294 -19.72 -19.91 -13.24
N GLU A 295 -20.03 -20.15 -11.97
CA GLU A 295 -20.12 -19.10 -10.96
C GLU A 295 -18.75 -18.47 -10.69
N ILE A 296 -17.70 -19.29 -10.55
CA ILE A 296 -16.32 -18.81 -10.37
C ILE A 296 -15.88 -17.97 -11.58
N LEU A 297 -16.18 -18.40 -12.81
CA LEU A 297 -15.86 -17.63 -14.01
C LEU A 297 -16.60 -16.28 -14.05
N ARG A 298 -17.90 -16.27 -13.72
CA ARG A 298 -18.69 -15.03 -13.62
C ARG A 298 -18.13 -14.08 -12.57
N PHE A 299 -17.83 -14.59 -11.39
CA PHE A 299 -17.19 -13.81 -10.33
C PHE A 299 -15.86 -13.21 -10.82
N ALA A 300 -15.08 -13.98 -11.56
CA ALA A 300 -13.81 -13.53 -12.10
C ALA A 300 -13.92 -12.44 -13.17
N ASP A 301 -15.01 -12.38 -13.91
CA ASP A 301 -15.25 -11.34 -14.91
C ASP A 301 -15.69 -10.03 -14.25
N THR A 302 -16.33 -10.10 -13.07
CA THR A 302 -16.65 -8.95 -12.23
C THR A 302 -15.40 -8.35 -11.59
N MET A 303 -14.57 -9.19 -10.96
CA MET A 303 -13.42 -8.75 -10.15
C MET A 303 -12.33 -8.01 -10.96
N LYS A 304 -12.05 -8.46 -12.19
CA LYS A 304 -11.00 -7.91 -13.09
C LYS A 304 -9.61 -7.80 -12.46
N VAL A 305 -9.35 -8.46 -11.34
CA VAL A 305 -8.06 -8.55 -10.66
C VAL A 305 -7.69 -10.02 -10.43
N PRO A 306 -6.40 -10.39 -10.39
CA PRO A 306 -6.00 -11.75 -10.08
C PRO A 306 -6.36 -12.12 -8.63
N PHE A 307 -6.90 -13.32 -8.44
CA PHE A 307 -7.25 -13.84 -7.12
C PHE A 307 -7.01 -15.36 -7.03
N SER A 308 -7.08 -15.87 -5.81
CA SER A 308 -7.03 -17.30 -5.49
C SER A 308 -8.20 -17.64 -4.56
N ILE A 309 -9.03 -18.59 -4.97
CA ILE A 309 -10.09 -19.17 -4.13
C ILE A 309 -9.57 -20.45 -3.52
N VAL A 310 -9.83 -20.66 -2.23
CA VAL A 310 -9.44 -21.87 -1.51
C VAL A 310 -10.62 -22.43 -0.74
N PHE A 311 -10.99 -23.67 -1.05
CA PHE A 311 -11.95 -24.44 -0.27
C PHE A 311 -11.14 -25.27 0.72
N HIS A 312 -11.33 -25.03 2.01
CA HIS A 312 -10.56 -25.71 3.06
C HIS A 312 -11.46 -25.98 4.27
N GLU A 313 -11.59 -27.25 4.63
CA GLU A 313 -12.46 -27.71 5.71
C GLU A 313 -13.89 -27.18 5.55
N ASP A 314 -14.41 -26.41 6.49
CA ASP A 314 -15.75 -25.83 6.47
C ASP A 314 -15.76 -24.36 6.04
N LYS A 315 -14.71 -23.88 5.37
CA LYS A 315 -14.58 -22.49 4.95
C LYS A 315 -14.15 -22.31 3.49
N LEU A 316 -14.57 -21.17 2.96
CA LEU A 316 -14.16 -20.62 1.68
C LEU A 316 -13.26 -19.42 1.94
N TYR A 317 -12.06 -19.44 1.38
CA TYR A 317 -11.13 -18.32 1.46
C TYR A 317 -10.92 -17.69 0.08
N LEU A 318 -10.67 -16.38 0.06
CA LEU A 318 -10.33 -15.64 -1.15
C LEU A 318 -9.14 -14.72 -0.88
N PHE A 319 -8.05 -14.91 -1.63
CA PHE A 319 -6.96 -13.95 -1.70
C PHE A 319 -7.16 -13.02 -2.89
N VAL A 320 -7.25 -11.72 -2.64
CA VAL A 320 -7.35 -10.68 -3.68
C VAL A 320 -6.09 -9.83 -3.64
N SER A 321 -5.34 -9.77 -4.75
CA SER A 321 -4.17 -8.90 -4.82
C SER A 321 -4.60 -7.45 -4.98
N PHE A 322 -3.98 -6.54 -4.22
CA PHE A 322 -4.12 -5.11 -4.52
C PHE A 322 -3.35 -4.78 -5.82
N ASN A 323 -3.94 -3.93 -6.67
CA ASN A 323 -3.28 -3.37 -7.87
C ASN A 323 -2.22 -2.30 -7.52
N GLY A 324 -1.63 -2.37 -6.32
CA GLY A 324 -0.67 -1.41 -5.78
C GLY A 324 -0.20 -1.77 -4.37
N GLU A 325 0.74 -0.99 -3.83
CA GLU A 325 1.38 -1.25 -2.52
C GLU A 325 0.70 -0.50 -1.35
N THR A 326 -0.48 0.08 -1.55
CA THR A 326 -1.09 0.95 -0.54
C THR A 326 -2.29 0.30 0.11
N ASN A 327 -2.20 0.08 1.42
CA ASN A 327 -3.32 -0.33 2.26
C ASN A 327 -4.46 0.71 2.16
N PRO A 328 -5.69 0.31 1.81
CA PRO A 328 -6.85 1.22 1.68
C PRO A 328 -7.26 1.87 3.01
N PHE A 329 -6.96 1.25 4.16
CA PHE A 329 -7.28 1.76 5.49
C PHE A 329 -6.21 2.68 6.07
N LYS A 330 -5.10 2.92 5.36
CA LYS A 330 -4.02 3.80 5.84
C LYS A 330 -4.03 5.15 5.14
N VAL A 331 -3.90 6.21 5.94
CA VAL A 331 -3.75 7.58 5.44
C VAL A 331 -2.29 7.83 5.08
N ILE A 332 -2.04 8.23 3.83
CA ILE A 332 -0.72 8.72 3.44
C ILE A 332 -0.68 10.21 3.75
N ILE A 333 -0.06 10.57 4.87
CA ILE A 333 0.03 11.96 5.36
C ILE A 333 0.62 12.90 4.31
N SER A 334 1.53 12.41 3.46
CA SER A 334 2.16 13.22 2.41
C SER A 334 1.30 13.39 1.15
N ARG A 335 0.10 12.80 1.07
CA ARG A 335 -0.80 12.96 -0.08
C ARG A 335 -1.82 14.05 0.19
N ASP A 336 -2.07 14.81 -0.86
CA ASP A 336 -3.03 15.89 -0.90
C ASP A 336 -4.43 15.33 -1.16
N LEU A 337 -4.97 14.61 -0.18
CA LEU A 337 -6.30 14.00 -0.26
C LEU A 337 -7.15 14.66 0.82
N ASN A 338 -8.15 15.45 0.46
CA ASN A 338 -9.13 15.93 1.44
C ASN A 338 -9.79 14.74 2.16
N THR A 339 -10.07 14.84 3.47
CA THR A 339 -10.80 13.77 4.19
C THR A 339 -12.13 13.36 3.58
N MET A 340 -12.82 14.26 2.86
CA MET A 340 -14.01 13.87 2.09
C MET A 340 -13.67 12.85 0.99
N ASP A 341 -12.62 13.11 0.20
CA ASP A 341 -12.14 12.17 -0.81
C ASP A 341 -11.63 10.87 -0.17
N LEU A 342 -11.07 10.95 1.05
CA LEU A 342 -10.63 9.76 1.78
C LEU A 342 -11.82 8.92 2.28
N ARG A 343 -12.89 9.56 2.75
CA ARG A 343 -14.14 8.90 3.13
C ARG A 343 -14.84 8.30 1.91
N ASP A 344 -14.94 9.04 0.82
CA ASP A 344 -15.57 8.56 -0.41
C ASP A 344 -14.81 7.36 -0.97
N ARG A 345 -13.47 7.39 -0.93
CA ARG A 345 -12.63 6.26 -1.31
C ARG A 345 -12.79 5.07 -0.36
N LEU A 346 -12.93 5.31 0.95
CA LEU A 346 -13.21 4.26 1.92
C LEU A 346 -14.59 3.65 1.68
N SER A 347 -15.61 4.47 1.46
CA SER A 347 -16.97 4.00 1.13
C SER A 347 -16.97 3.16 -0.14
N ALA A 348 -16.35 3.67 -1.23
CA ALA A 348 -16.24 2.93 -2.48
C ALA A 348 -15.45 1.63 -2.34
N TYR A 349 -14.47 1.60 -1.43
CA TYR A 349 -13.75 0.38 -1.09
C TYR A 349 -14.67 -0.62 -0.36
N LEU A 350 -15.41 -0.17 0.65
CA LEU A 350 -16.38 -1.00 1.39
C LEU A 350 -17.50 -1.52 0.49
N ASP A 351 -17.98 -0.70 -0.45
CA ASP A 351 -18.92 -1.12 -1.51
C ASP A 351 -18.33 -2.28 -2.33
N GLY A 352 -17.08 -2.13 -2.77
CA GLY A 352 -16.35 -3.19 -3.47
C GLY A 352 -16.17 -4.45 -2.64
N MET A 353 -15.89 -4.32 -1.34
CA MET A 353 -15.86 -5.47 -0.41
C MET A 353 -17.22 -6.17 -0.34
N SER A 354 -18.32 -5.41 -0.28
CA SER A 354 -19.68 -5.96 -0.25
C SER A 354 -19.99 -6.74 -1.53
N GLU A 355 -19.56 -6.25 -2.70
CA GLU A 355 -19.67 -6.98 -3.97
C GLU A 355 -18.84 -8.28 -3.98
N ILE A 356 -17.63 -8.25 -3.42
CA ILE A 356 -16.76 -9.43 -3.27
C ILE A 356 -17.46 -10.49 -2.42
N VAL A 357 -17.96 -10.10 -1.25
CA VAL A 357 -18.67 -11.00 -0.34
C VAL A 357 -19.93 -11.56 -1.00
N ALA A 358 -20.63 -10.78 -1.85
CA ALA A 358 -21.75 -11.27 -2.65
C ALA A 358 -21.38 -12.41 -3.59
N GLY A 359 -20.27 -12.24 -4.31
CA GLY A 359 -19.77 -13.26 -5.22
C GLY A 359 -19.35 -14.52 -4.48
N LEU A 360 -18.67 -14.36 -3.34
CA LEU A 360 -18.26 -15.49 -2.50
C LEU A 360 -19.45 -16.21 -1.88
N GLU A 361 -20.47 -15.48 -1.45
CA GLU A 361 -21.73 -16.06 -0.96
C GLU A 361 -22.42 -16.88 -2.05
N SER A 362 -22.49 -16.37 -3.29
CA SER A 362 -23.04 -17.11 -4.44
C SER A 362 -22.26 -18.41 -4.71
N ILE A 363 -20.93 -18.36 -4.65
CA ILE A 363 -20.05 -19.54 -4.78
C ILE A 363 -20.28 -20.53 -3.64
N ALA A 364 -20.39 -20.06 -2.40
CA ALA A 364 -20.62 -20.88 -1.22
C ALA A 364 -21.97 -21.61 -1.27
N TYR A 365 -23.05 -20.96 -1.75
CA TYR A 365 -24.37 -21.58 -1.89
C TYR A 365 -24.42 -22.71 -2.94
N MET A 366 -23.52 -22.70 -3.91
CA MET A 366 -23.44 -23.77 -4.92
C MET A 366 -22.81 -25.06 -4.37
N ILE A 367 -22.19 -24.99 -3.18
CA ILE A 367 -21.66 -26.15 -2.46
C ILE A 367 -22.78 -26.68 -1.57
N VAL A 368 -23.67 -27.47 -2.19
CA VAL A 368 -24.85 -28.04 -1.53
C VAL A 368 -24.54 -29.32 -0.78
#